data_AF-A0A7S4AWP7-F1
#
_entry.id   AF-A0A7S4AWP7-F1
#
_cell.length_a   1.000
_cell.length_b   1.000
_cell.length_c   1.000
_cell.angle_alpha   90.00
_cell.angle_beta   90.00
_cell.angle_gamma   90.00
#
_symmetry.space_group_name_H-M   'P 1'
#
loop_
_entity.id
_entity.type
_entity.pdbx_description
1 polymer ?
#
loop_
_entity_poly.entity_id
_entity_poly.type
_entity_poly.pdbx_seq_one_letter_code
_entity_poly.pdbx_strand_id
1 'polypeptide(L)'
;GIMTSLPGFHSVLILKLLQEIYGVNSKLKMKVHERVLVRGMSLLAITAIFQSVIFVACIHKRYVEEQRLLGDDSLPKPQNSILHQKTAVGRSYQGKGKYNDAVLIIASVPIDEKHVVALWTELECFVGSTSRVVISTAYWAKPMMDRLLVDVRRNIPRFASGQVTIEAHFYDNERYDVGLWCDALQGLKDKYENFALLNDSIFALREFDGILDTLRSKNVSMTSLNHNVDKENRTWHESVFRGFNGDGLSVFMNHSCVPRTHESFCKNLTRKSPRKAKTVQRKRKRCITKYHEVAMSWEFPRPEQQVIGLYNGTVPEHMRSEETSIFPTWVLNIPYWREDLLEEQDFPAAKVNQERMIATTNDPLLDKCTRFLDRSLIDEIDFSKRELSLKYQ
;
A
#
# COMPACT_ATOMS: atom_id res chain seq x y z
N GLY A 1 -29.68 0.17 27.63
CA GLY A 1 -28.79 -0.92 28.04
C GLY A 1 -29.21 -2.18 27.32
N ILE A 2 -28.23 -2.84 26.69
CA ILE A 2 -28.30 -4.14 25.98
C ILE A 2 -29.15 -4.17 24.69
N MET A 3 -28.45 -4.06 23.55
CA MET A 3 -28.59 -4.81 22.29
C MET A 3 -28.31 -3.93 21.06
N THR A 4 -27.05 -3.89 20.64
CA THR A 4 -26.65 -3.57 19.26
C THR A 4 -25.65 -4.63 18.84
N SER A 5 -26.15 -5.81 18.45
CA SER A 5 -25.33 -6.87 17.85
C SER A 5 -25.55 -6.91 16.34
N LEU A 6 -24.42 -6.83 15.63
CA LEU A 6 -24.27 -6.68 14.19
C LEU A 6 -24.94 -7.78 13.32
N PRO A 7 -25.32 -7.47 12.07
CA PRO A 7 -25.83 -8.43 11.08
C PRO A 7 -24.81 -9.49 10.62
N GLY A 8 -23.55 -9.43 11.05
CA GLY A 8 -22.51 -10.40 10.68
C GLY A 8 -22.58 -11.75 11.40
N PHE A 9 -23.31 -11.84 12.53
CA PHE A 9 -23.35 -13.08 13.33
C PHE A 9 -24.25 -14.16 12.71
N HIS A 10 -25.32 -13.76 12.02
CA HIS A 10 -26.26 -14.69 11.40
C HIS A 10 -25.65 -15.39 10.16
N SER A 11 -24.84 -14.69 9.37
CA SER A 11 -24.23 -15.24 8.15
C SER A 11 -23.24 -16.38 8.44
N VAL A 12 -22.45 -16.24 9.52
CA VAL A 12 -21.47 -17.25 9.94
C VAL A 12 -22.15 -18.47 10.56
N LEU A 13 -23.24 -18.26 11.31
CA LEU A 13 -24.03 -19.35 11.90
C LEU A 13 -24.73 -20.17 10.81
N ILE A 14 -25.30 -19.53 9.79
CA ILE A 14 -25.94 -20.19 8.64
C ILE A 14 -24.92 -21.01 7.84
N LEU A 15 -23.71 -20.49 7.60
CA LEU A 15 -22.63 -21.21 6.90
C LEU A 15 -22.16 -22.44 7.68
N LYS A 16 -22.05 -22.36 9.02
CA LYS A 16 -21.73 -23.52 9.87
C LYS A 16 -22.84 -24.56 9.88
N LEU A 17 -24.10 -24.15 9.97
CA LEU A 17 -25.26 -25.05 9.89
C LEU A 17 -25.31 -25.78 8.55
N LEU A 18 -25.08 -25.07 7.44
CA LEU A 18 -25.01 -25.69 6.12
C LEU A 18 -23.83 -26.66 6.01
N GLN A 19 -22.65 -26.33 6.54
CA GLN A 19 -21.52 -27.26 6.55
C GLN A 19 -21.78 -28.52 7.37
N GLU A 20 -22.46 -28.44 8.51
CA GLU A 20 -22.82 -29.61 9.31
C GLU A 20 -23.89 -30.46 8.62
N ILE A 21 -24.92 -29.84 8.04
CA ILE A 21 -25.98 -30.53 7.30
C ILE A 21 -25.41 -31.28 6.08
N TYR A 22 -24.48 -30.65 5.33
CA TYR A 22 -23.85 -31.29 4.17
C TYR A 22 -22.76 -32.30 4.57
N GLY A 23 -22.06 -32.08 5.68
CA GLY A 23 -21.01 -32.98 6.19
C GLY A 23 -21.55 -34.32 6.68
N VAL A 24 -22.70 -34.32 7.37
CA VAL A 24 -23.35 -35.53 7.91
C VAL A 24 -23.88 -36.45 6.79
N ASN A 25 -24.31 -35.90 5.66
CA ASN A 25 -24.83 -36.66 4.52
C ASN A 25 -23.78 -37.51 3.79
N SER A 26 -22.48 -37.27 4.01
CA SER A 26 -21.41 -37.99 3.31
C SER A 26 -21.03 -39.34 3.91
N LYS A 27 -21.52 -39.68 5.12
CA LYS A 27 -21.05 -40.88 5.87
C LYS A 27 -22.11 -41.93 6.20
N LEU A 28 -23.39 -41.70 5.92
CA LEU A 28 -24.45 -42.67 6.19
C LEU A 28 -24.94 -43.36 4.90
N LYS A 29 -24.90 -44.70 4.88
CA LYS A 29 -25.59 -45.52 3.86
C LYS A 29 -27.10 -45.48 4.12
N MET A 30 -27.75 -44.39 3.72
CA MET A 30 -29.20 -44.22 3.86
C MET A 30 -29.96 -44.95 2.74
N LYS A 31 -31.10 -45.56 3.09
CA LYS A 31 -32.01 -46.17 2.11
C LYS A 31 -32.57 -45.08 1.19
N VAL A 32 -32.89 -45.44 -0.05
CA VAL A 32 -33.31 -44.48 -1.11
C VAL A 32 -34.48 -43.60 -0.64
N HIS A 33 -35.44 -44.16 0.10
CA HIS A 33 -36.59 -43.44 0.64
C HIS A 33 -36.21 -42.34 1.66
N GLU A 34 -35.20 -42.58 2.50
CA GLU A 34 -34.75 -41.60 3.50
C GLU A 34 -33.99 -40.44 2.85
N ARG A 35 -33.29 -40.69 1.73
CA ARG A 35 -32.62 -39.63 0.96
C ARG A 35 -33.62 -38.65 0.33
N VAL A 36 -34.78 -39.13 -0.09
CA VAL A 36 -35.85 -38.26 -0.63
C VAL A 36 -36.43 -37.39 0.47
N LEU A 37 -36.69 -37.96 1.65
CA LEU A 37 -37.23 -37.23 2.80
C LEU A 37 -36.25 -36.14 3.30
N VAL A 38 -34.95 -36.45 3.43
CA VAL A 38 -33.92 -35.48 3.86
C VAL A 38 -33.77 -34.34 2.85
N ARG A 39 -33.86 -34.63 1.55
CA ARG A 39 -33.82 -33.59 0.51
C ARG A 39 -35.05 -32.69 0.57
N GLY A 40 -36.25 -33.25 0.78
CA GLY A 40 -37.48 -32.48 0.94
C GLY A 40 -37.42 -31.54 2.15
N MET A 41 -36.98 -32.04 3.31
CA MET A 41 -36.85 -31.25 4.52
C MET A 41 -35.78 -30.16 4.41
N SER A 42 -34.68 -30.44 3.71
CA SER A 42 -33.62 -29.46 3.45
C SER A 42 -34.12 -28.33 2.53
N LEU A 43 -34.93 -28.65 1.52
CA LEU A 43 -35.51 -27.65 0.63
C LEU A 43 -36.50 -26.73 1.38
N LEU A 44 -37.33 -27.30 2.26
CA LEU A 44 -38.23 -26.53 3.12
C LEU A 44 -37.47 -25.60 4.08
N ALA A 45 -36.40 -26.09 4.70
CA ALA A 45 -35.56 -25.29 5.59
C ALA A 45 -34.88 -24.12 4.85
N ILE A 46 -34.32 -24.37 3.66
CA ILE A 46 -33.72 -23.33 2.82
C ILE A 46 -34.78 -22.28 2.43
N THR A 47 -35.98 -22.72 2.06
CA THR A 47 -37.08 -21.82 1.68
C THR A 47 -37.50 -20.93 2.86
N ALA A 48 -37.63 -21.50 4.07
CA ALA A 48 -37.96 -20.74 5.28
C ALA A 48 -36.87 -19.71 5.65
N ILE A 49 -35.60 -20.06 5.49
CA ILE A 49 -34.48 -19.14 5.71
C ILE A 49 -34.54 -17.98 4.71
N PHE A 50 -34.73 -18.27 3.42
CA PHE A 50 -34.84 -17.23 2.39
C PHE A 50 -36.02 -16.28 2.63
N GLN A 51 -37.20 -16.81 2.97
CA GLN A 51 -38.36 -15.99 3.30
C GLN A 51 -38.10 -15.10 4.52
N SER A 52 -37.42 -15.61 5.54
CA SER A 52 -37.06 -14.84 6.74
C SER A 52 -36.09 -13.69 6.42
N VAL A 53 -35.08 -13.93 5.58
CA VAL A 53 -34.12 -12.89 5.16
C VAL A 53 -34.82 -11.80 4.34
N ILE A 54 -35.70 -12.18 3.40
CA ILE A 54 -36.49 -11.21 2.62
C ILE A 54 -37.38 -10.37 3.54
N PHE A 55 -38.05 -11.00 4.51
CA PHE A 55 -38.90 -10.30 5.47
C PHE A 55 -38.12 -9.27 6.31
N VAL A 56 -36.95 -9.65 6.84
CA VAL A 56 -36.08 -8.74 7.61
C VAL A 56 -35.57 -7.59 6.74
N ALA A 57 -35.18 -7.85 5.50
CA ALA A 57 -34.75 -6.81 4.56
C ALA A 57 -35.89 -5.81 4.26
N CYS A 58 -37.12 -6.30 4.07
CA CYS A 58 -38.30 -5.45 3.87
C CYS A 58 -38.60 -4.58 5.10
N ILE A 59 -38.54 -5.14 6.31
CA ILE A 59 -38.72 -4.37 7.56
C ILE A 59 -37.63 -3.30 7.69
N HIS A 60 -36.37 -3.65 7.46
CA HIS A 60 -35.26 -2.71 7.57
C HIS A 60 -35.39 -1.55 6.58
N LYS A 61 -35.75 -1.85 5.32
CA LYS A 61 -36.00 -0.82 4.29
C LYS A 61 -37.09 0.15 4.73
N ARG A 62 -38.22 -0.37 5.22
CA ARG A 62 -39.33 0.45 5.72
C ARG A 62 -38.93 1.32 6.90
N TYR A 63 -38.16 0.77 7.85
CA TYR A 63 -37.65 1.53 8.99
C TYR A 63 -36.72 2.69 8.58
N VAL A 64 -35.83 2.46 7.60
CA VAL A 64 -34.93 3.51 7.08
C VAL A 64 -35.71 4.61 6.34
N GLU A 65 -36.75 4.24 5.59
CA GLU A 65 -37.64 5.19 4.92
C GLU A 65 -38.44 6.04 5.94
N GLU A 66 -38.97 5.43 7.00
CA GLU A 66 -39.66 6.15 8.09
C GLU A 66 -38.72 7.11 8.84
N GLN A 67 -37.45 6.72 9.08
CA GLN A 67 -36.45 7.61 9.70
C GLN A 67 -36.07 8.79 8.82
N ARG A 68 -36.03 8.63 7.49
CA ARG A 68 -35.76 9.75 6.56
C ARG A 68 -36.89 10.77 6.52
N LEU A 69 -38.14 10.32 6.67
CA LEU A 69 -39.31 11.22 6.71
C LEU A 69 -39.41 12.02 8.02
N LEU A 70 -38.72 11.60 9.07
CA LEU A 70 -38.74 12.24 10.39
C LEU A 70 -37.51 13.14 10.66
N GLY A 71 -36.56 13.23 9.73
CA GLY A 71 -35.22 13.78 10.00
C GLY A 71 -34.85 15.13 9.37
N ASP A 72 -35.76 15.83 8.68
CA ASP A 72 -35.39 17.00 7.85
C ASP A 72 -35.84 18.37 8.38
N ASP A 73 -36.27 18.47 9.64
CA ASP A 73 -36.55 19.77 10.25
C ASP A 73 -35.74 19.99 11.53
N SER A 74 -34.87 21.00 11.45
CA SER A 74 -34.17 21.71 12.51
C SER A 74 -32.91 21.04 13.11
N LEU A 75 -31.73 21.54 12.70
CA LEU A 75 -30.69 21.98 13.64
C LEU A 75 -29.74 23.00 12.98
N PRO A 76 -29.27 24.01 13.73
CA PRO A 76 -28.78 25.28 13.20
C PRO A 76 -27.27 25.28 12.93
N LYS A 77 -26.87 26.09 11.93
CA LYS A 77 -25.48 26.45 11.65
C LYS A 77 -24.86 27.23 12.82
N PRO A 78 -23.62 26.94 13.25
CA PRO A 78 -22.95 27.78 14.24
C PRO A 78 -22.32 29.01 13.57
N GLN A 79 -22.70 30.18 14.08
CA GLN A 79 -22.16 31.50 13.78
C GLN A 79 -20.82 31.75 14.48
N ASN A 80 -19.96 32.51 13.81
CA ASN A 80 -18.75 33.14 14.33
C ASN A 80 -19.08 34.36 15.22
N SER A 81 -18.32 34.56 16.31
CA SER A 81 -17.87 35.88 16.84
C SER A 81 -17.05 35.67 18.14
N ILE A 82 -15.75 36.00 18.25
CA ILE A 82 -15.06 37.31 18.48
C ILE A 82 -14.52 37.47 19.94
N LEU A 83 -13.26 37.96 20.00
CA LEU A 83 -12.55 38.71 21.07
C LEU A 83 -12.21 38.04 22.42
N HIS A 84 -10.90 37.86 22.63
CA HIS A 84 -10.23 38.53 23.75
C HIS A 84 -8.78 38.87 23.40
N GLN A 85 -8.46 40.14 23.50
CA GLN A 85 -7.14 40.75 23.30
C GLN A 85 -6.54 41.05 24.69
N LYS A 86 -5.29 40.64 24.95
CA LYS A 86 -4.42 41.24 25.97
C LYS A 86 -2.95 41.11 25.57
N THR A 87 -2.43 42.23 25.07
CA THR A 87 -1.11 42.83 25.22
C THR A 87 0.15 41.96 25.46
N ALA A 88 0.98 41.95 24.40
CA ALA A 88 2.42 42.28 24.35
C ALA A 88 3.44 41.46 25.17
N VAL A 89 4.25 40.66 24.46
CA VAL A 89 5.70 40.87 24.25
C VAL A 89 6.07 40.25 22.90
N GLY A 90 6.83 40.98 22.07
CA GLY A 90 7.08 40.67 20.67
C GLY A 90 7.82 39.35 20.42
N ARG A 91 7.18 38.48 19.65
CA ARG A 91 7.82 37.68 18.60
C ARG A 91 6.89 37.71 17.40
N SER A 92 7.38 38.26 16.30
CA SER A 92 6.79 38.10 14.97
C SER A 92 6.57 36.62 14.71
N TYR A 93 5.36 36.12 14.93
CA TYR A 93 4.91 34.86 14.36
C TYR A 93 4.72 35.13 12.88
N GLN A 94 5.80 34.94 12.11
CA GLN A 94 5.67 34.64 10.69
C GLN A 94 4.66 33.49 10.60
N GLY A 95 3.51 33.77 9.97
CA GLY A 95 2.56 32.73 9.62
C GLY A 95 3.34 31.62 8.92
N LYS A 96 3.27 30.41 9.48
CA LYS A 96 3.78 29.20 8.83
C LYS A 96 2.98 29.04 7.53
N GLY A 97 3.44 29.68 6.46
CA GLY A 97 3.04 29.31 5.12
C GLY A 97 3.30 27.82 5.00
N LYS A 98 2.32 27.07 4.48
CA LYS A 98 2.60 25.72 3.99
C LYS A 98 3.82 25.86 3.08
N TYR A 99 4.90 25.18 3.42
CA TYR A 99 6.02 25.09 2.51
C TYR A 99 5.46 24.45 1.24
N ASN A 100 5.62 25.09 0.07
CA ASN A 100 5.22 24.55 -1.25
C ASN A 100 6.09 23.33 -1.66
N ASP A 101 6.59 22.61 -0.68
CA ASP A 101 7.62 21.61 -0.80
C ASP A 101 6.99 20.22 -0.81
N ALA A 102 7.58 19.34 -1.62
CA ALA A 102 7.25 17.93 -1.60
C ALA A 102 8.16 17.17 -0.64
N VAL A 103 7.60 16.18 0.04
CA VAL A 103 8.37 15.21 0.86
C VAL A 103 8.36 13.84 0.20
N LEU A 104 9.53 13.20 0.11
CA LEU A 104 9.68 11.80 -0.26
C LEU A 104 9.82 10.95 1.00
N ILE A 105 8.97 9.95 1.15
CA ILE A 105 9.02 8.98 2.23
C ILE A 105 9.38 7.62 1.62
N ILE A 106 10.53 7.08 2.01
CA ILE A 106 11.01 5.78 1.54
C ILE A 106 10.81 4.77 2.65
N ALA A 107 9.96 3.77 2.43
CA ALA A 107 9.88 2.60 3.28
C ALA A 107 11.02 1.65 2.91
N SER A 108 12.01 1.53 3.80
CA SER A 108 13.16 0.66 3.56
C SER A 108 13.30 -0.41 4.64
N VAL A 109 13.56 -1.63 4.20
CA VAL A 109 13.89 -2.79 5.02
C VAL A 109 15.14 -3.43 4.42
N PRO A 110 16.35 -2.94 4.76
CA PRO A 110 17.60 -3.33 4.12
C PRO A 110 18.05 -4.73 4.59
N ILE A 111 17.39 -5.77 4.07
CA ILE A 111 17.59 -7.17 4.50
C ILE A 111 18.81 -7.84 3.86
N ASP A 112 19.33 -7.26 2.79
CA ASP A 112 20.52 -7.72 2.07
C ASP A 112 21.15 -6.54 1.31
N GLU A 113 22.30 -6.80 0.71
CA GLU A 113 23.05 -5.85 -0.09
C GLU A 113 22.20 -5.22 -1.21
N LYS A 114 21.35 -6.00 -1.89
CA LYS A 114 20.53 -5.46 -2.99
C LYS A 114 19.57 -4.38 -2.50
N HIS A 115 18.99 -4.52 -1.31
CA HIS A 115 18.09 -3.50 -0.76
C HIS A 115 18.85 -2.26 -0.28
N VAL A 116 20.08 -2.40 0.20
CA VAL A 116 20.95 -1.24 0.50
C VAL A 116 21.27 -0.47 -0.77
N VAL A 117 21.65 -1.17 -1.84
CA VAL A 117 21.93 -0.55 -3.14
C VAL A 117 20.66 0.02 -3.77
N ALA A 118 19.51 -0.63 -3.63
CA ALA A 118 18.21 -0.08 -4.05
C ALA A 118 17.96 1.27 -3.40
N LEU A 119 18.01 1.34 -2.05
CA LEU A 119 17.87 2.58 -1.32
C LEU A 119 18.88 3.65 -1.77
N TRP A 120 20.14 3.28 -2.01
CA TRP A 120 21.14 4.21 -2.55
C TRP A 120 20.72 4.78 -3.91
N THR A 121 20.33 3.91 -4.85
CA THR A 121 19.92 4.32 -6.19
C THR A 121 18.72 5.26 -6.17
N GLU A 122 17.75 4.98 -5.30
CA GLU A 122 16.58 5.83 -5.09
C GLU A 122 16.97 7.22 -4.54
N LEU A 123 17.90 7.27 -3.59
CA LEU A 123 18.42 8.51 -3.02
C LEU A 123 19.24 9.33 -4.02
N GLU A 124 19.93 8.69 -4.95
CA GLU A 124 20.72 9.38 -5.97
C GLU A 124 19.83 9.94 -7.08
N CYS A 125 18.84 9.15 -7.51
CA CYS A 125 18.10 9.39 -8.76
C CYS A 125 16.62 9.76 -8.62
N PHE A 126 15.92 9.33 -7.56
CA PHE A 126 14.45 9.52 -7.42
C PHE A 126 14.05 10.63 -6.44
N VAL A 127 15.04 11.30 -5.83
CA VAL A 127 14.79 12.42 -4.90
C VAL A 127 14.21 13.63 -5.63
N GLY A 128 14.58 13.82 -6.90
CA GLY A 128 14.07 14.86 -7.77
C GLY A 128 13.96 16.24 -7.14
N SER A 129 12.80 16.87 -7.32
CA SER A 129 12.43 18.18 -6.78
C SER A 129 11.86 18.17 -5.35
N THR A 130 12.17 17.15 -4.55
CA THR A 130 11.80 17.13 -3.12
C THR A 130 12.76 17.97 -2.30
N SER A 131 12.28 18.61 -1.22
CA SER A 131 13.15 19.33 -0.28
C SER A 131 13.48 18.50 0.97
N ARG A 132 12.74 17.41 1.18
CA ARG A 132 12.92 16.50 2.32
C ARG A 132 12.72 15.05 1.91
N VAL A 133 13.61 14.21 2.42
CA VAL A 133 13.52 12.75 2.38
C VAL A 133 13.42 12.20 3.80
N VAL A 134 12.44 11.32 4.03
CA VAL A 134 12.27 10.59 5.29
C VAL A 134 12.39 9.11 5.00
N ILE A 135 13.43 8.48 5.55
CA ILE A 135 13.57 7.03 5.52
C ILE A 135 12.78 6.45 6.69
N SER A 136 11.71 5.73 6.39
CA SER A 136 10.95 4.98 7.38
C SER A 136 11.42 3.53 7.37
N THR A 137 11.96 3.05 8.49
CA THR A 137 12.53 1.70 8.57
C THR A 137 12.23 1.03 9.91
N ALA A 138 12.58 -0.25 10.02
CA ALA A 138 12.45 -1.01 11.25
C ALA A 138 13.53 -0.65 12.27
N TYR A 139 13.20 -0.71 13.58
CA TYR A 139 14.12 -0.34 14.65
C TYR A 139 15.47 -1.09 14.63
N TRP A 140 15.46 -2.38 14.27
CA TRP A 140 16.68 -3.18 14.20
C TRP A 140 17.68 -2.68 13.14
N ALA A 141 17.21 -1.96 12.12
CA ALA A 141 18.06 -1.43 11.04
C ALA A 141 18.77 -0.13 11.43
N LYS A 142 18.51 0.43 12.62
CA LYS A 142 19.06 1.71 13.06
C LYS A 142 20.58 1.85 12.91
N PRO A 143 21.42 0.91 13.37
CA PRO A 143 22.87 1.06 13.23
C PRO A 143 23.32 1.13 11.77
N MET A 144 22.68 0.35 10.89
CA MET A 144 22.98 0.31 9.46
C MET A 144 22.55 1.62 8.79
N MET A 145 21.34 2.11 9.07
CA MET A 145 20.83 3.34 8.48
C MET A 145 21.55 4.58 8.97
N ASP A 146 21.91 4.65 10.26
CA ASP A 146 22.69 5.77 10.78
C ASP A 146 24.02 5.91 10.03
N ARG A 147 24.70 4.78 9.77
CA ARG A 147 25.93 4.75 8.98
C ARG A 147 25.69 5.16 7.54
N LEU A 148 24.75 4.50 6.86
CA LEU A 148 24.40 4.81 5.47
C LEU A 148 24.07 6.30 5.27
N LEU A 149 23.34 6.90 6.20
CA LEU A 149 22.96 8.30 6.13
C LEU A 149 24.13 9.27 6.34
N VAL A 150 25.20 8.89 7.04
CA VAL A 150 26.43 9.68 7.10
C VAL A 150 27.03 9.77 5.71
N ASP A 151 27.14 8.65 5.01
CA ASP A 151 27.74 8.58 3.68
C ASP A 151 26.88 9.25 2.62
N VAL A 152 25.56 9.07 2.67
CA VAL A 152 24.61 9.78 1.79
C VAL A 152 24.77 11.28 1.94
N ARG A 153 24.78 11.80 3.17
CA ARG A 153 24.93 13.25 3.43
C ARG A 153 26.29 13.78 3.00
N ARG A 154 27.33 12.94 2.98
CA ARG A 154 28.68 13.33 2.59
C ARG A 154 28.90 13.28 1.08
N ASN A 155 28.40 12.24 0.42
CA ASN A 155 28.84 11.86 -0.92
C ASN A 155 27.84 12.25 -2.01
N ILE A 156 26.54 12.30 -1.71
CA ILE A 156 25.53 12.67 -2.71
C ILE A 156 25.33 14.20 -2.71
N PRO A 157 25.61 14.91 -3.83
CA PRO A 157 25.72 16.38 -3.85
C PRO A 157 24.52 17.16 -3.30
N ARG A 158 23.30 16.71 -3.60
CA ARG A 158 22.06 17.37 -3.15
C ARG A 158 21.86 17.32 -1.63
N PHE A 159 22.39 16.28 -0.96
CA PHE A 159 22.35 16.19 0.49
C PHE A 159 23.56 16.91 1.12
N ALA A 160 24.75 16.80 0.51
CA ALA A 160 25.97 17.47 0.98
C ALA A 160 25.86 19.01 0.96
N SER A 161 25.19 19.56 -0.05
CA SER A 161 24.90 21.00 -0.15
C SER A 161 23.80 21.49 0.78
N GLY A 162 23.03 20.58 1.40
CA GLY A 162 21.84 20.91 2.19
C GLY A 162 20.63 21.33 1.35
N GLN A 163 20.68 21.18 0.02
CA GLN A 163 19.53 21.42 -0.87
C GLN A 163 18.35 20.51 -0.50
N VAL A 164 18.64 19.26 -0.14
CA VAL A 164 17.66 18.29 0.32
C VAL A 164 18.02 17.85 1.74
N THR A 165 17.05 17.92 2.65
CA THR A 165 17.21 17.37 4.00
C THR A 165 16.87 15.89 4.03
N ILE A 166 17.63 15.10 4.80
CA ILE A 166 17.35 13.67 4.96
C ILE A 166 17.42 13.26 6.43
N GLU A 167 16.46 12.43 6.85
CA GLU A 167 16.40 11.83 8.18
C GLU A 167 15.87 10.38 8.11
N ALA A 168 16.13 9.59 9.15
CA ALA A 168 15.54 8.27 9.32
C ALA A 168 14.68 8.22 10.58
N HIS A 169 13.51 7.59 10.45
CA HIS A 169 12.61 7.26 11.54
C HIS A 169 12.50 5.74 11.67
N PHE A 170 12.43 5.29 12.91
CA PHE A 170 12.55 3.88 13.28
C PHE A 170 11.27 3.42 13.97
N TYR A 171 10.66 2.37 13.44
CA TYR A 171 9.36 1.87 13.90
C TYR A 171 9.36 0.37 14.14
N ASP A 172 8.38 -0.09 14.91
CA ASP A 172 8.01 -1.50 15.01
C ASP A 172 7.22 -1.90 13.75
N ASN A 173 7.92 -2.41 12.74
CA ASN A 173 7.33 -2.67 11.43
C ASN A 173 6.46 -3.94 11.41
N GLU A 174 5.16 -3.79 11.62
CA GLU A 174 4.19 -4.89 11.55
C GLU A 174 3.41 -4.94 10.22
N ARG A 175 3.47 -3.88 9.42
CA ARG A 175 2.63 -3.70 8.21
C ARG A 175 3.44 -3.61 6.91
N TYR A 176 4.73 -3.93 6.95
CA TYR A 176 5.61 -3.82 5.78
C TYR A 176 5.64 -2.36 5.27
N ASP A 177 5.84 -2.14 3.97
CA ASP A 177 6.00 -0.80 3.37
C ASP A 177 4.86 0.17 3.73
N VAL A 178 3.61 -0.29 3.63
CA VAL A 178 2.43 0.51 3.96
C VAL A 178 2.43 0.93 5.43
N GLY A 179 2.88 0.05 6.32
CA GLY A 179 3.06 0.37 7.73
C GLY A 179 4.04 1.51 7.94
N LEU A 180 5.22 1.35 7.37
CA LEU A 180 6.30 2.32 7.45
C LEU A 180 5.88 3.68 6.89
N TRP A 181 5.17 3.73 5.77
CA TRP A 181 4.60 5.00 5.27
C TRP A 181 3.58 5.60 6.25
N CYS A 182 2.62 4.79 6.72
CA CYS A 182 1.59 5.27 7.63
C CYS A 182 2.15 5.84 8.93
N ASP A 183 3.20 5.22 9.48
CA ASP A 183 3.82 5.66 10.72
C ASP A 183 4.64 6.96 10.51
N ALA A 184 5.27 7.13 9.35
CA ALA A 184 5.95 8.37 8.98
C ALA A 184 4.98 9.54 8.71
N LEU A 185 3.84 9.26 8.06
CA LEU A 185 2.88 10.28 7.63
C LEU A 185 2.18 11.00 8.78
N GLN A 186 2.00 10.35 9.94
CA GLN A 186 1.32 10.94 11.11
C GLN A 186 1.94 12.27 11.57
N GLY A 187 3.25 12.48 11.35
CA GLY A 187 3.95 13.71 11.73
C GLY A 187 4.16 14.72 10.59
N LEU A 188 3.72 14.40 9.37
CA LEU A 188 4.09 15.13 8.15
C LEU A 188 2.88 15.67 7.36
N LYS A 189 1.70 15.06 7.50
CA LYS A 189 0.50 15.38 6.70
C LYS A 189 0.20 16.89 6.61
N ASP A 190 0.28 17.62 7.72
CA ASP A 190 -0.10 19.04 7.76
C ASP A 190 1.04 20.00 7.36
N LYS A 191 2.22 19.47 7.03
CA LYS A 191 3.43 20.26 6.75
C LYS A 191 3.74 20.41 5.26
N TYR A 192 3.27 19.49 4.43
CA TYR A 192 3.59 19.40 3.00
C TYR A 192 2.32 19.34 2.16
N GLU A 193 2.41 19.81 0.92
CA GLU A 193 1.29 19.75 -0.02
C GLU A 193 1.31 18.49 -0.89
N ASN A 194 2.52 18.03 -1.20
CA ASN A 194 2.77 16.89 -2.08
C ASN A 194 3.63 15.86 -1.38
N PHE A 195 3.31 14.60 -1.59
CA PHE A 195 3.93 13.47 -0.95
C PHE A 195 4.30 12.45 -2.00
N ALA A 196 5.53 11.96 -1.93
CA ALA A 196 5.98 10.83 -2.72
C ALA A 196 6.25 9.66 -1.75
N LEU A 197 5.67 8.49 -2.02
CA LEU A 197 5.83 7.27 -1.23
C LEU A 197 6.54 6.23 -2.10
N LEU A 198 7.71 5.77 -1.64
CA LEU A 198 8.57 4.82 -2.34
C LEU A 198 8.89 3.64 -1.42
N ASN A 199 9.14 2.46 -1.97
CA ASN A 199 9.73 1.35 -1.23
C ASN A 199 11.00 0.84 -1.92
N ASP A 200 11.87 0.18 -1.15
CA ASP A 200 13.15 -0.35 -1.62
C ASP A 200 13.04 -1.65 -2.44
N SER A 201 11.90 -1.84 -3.15
CA SER A 201 11.65 -3.02 -3.97
C SER A 201 12.08 -2.86 -5.44
N ILE A 202 12.64 -1.69 -5.80
CA ILE A 202 13.20 -1.40 -7.11
C ILE A 202 14.58 -0.75 -7.02
N PHE A 203 15.38 -0.94 -8.07
CA PHE A 203 16.51 -0.10 -8.34
C PHE A 203 16.07 1.09 -9.20
N ALA A 204 16.59 2.28 -8.92
CA ALA A 204 16.56 3.38 -9.86
C ALA A 204 17.69 3.21 -10.90
N LEU A 205 17.35 3.31 -12.18
CA LEU A 205 18.29 3.12 -13.29
C LEU A 205 18.75 4.46 -13.90
N ARG A 206 17.98 5.52 -13.66
CA ARG A 206 18.23 6.88 -14.14
C ARG A 206 17.49 7.90 -13.26
N GLU A 207 17.88 9.16 -13.35
CA GLU A 207 17.18 10.25 -12.67
C GLU A 207 15.71 10.31 -13.12
N PHE A 208 14.79 10.52 -12.17
CA PHE A 208 13.36 10.48 -12.47
C PHE A 208 12.54 11.32 -11.50
N ASP A 209 11.83 12.31 -12.06
CA ASP A 209 10.99 13.27 -11.32
C ASP A 209 9.50 13.14 -11.68
N GLY A 210 9.16 12.20 -12.57
CA GLY A 210 7.85 12.10 -13.22
C GLY A 210 6.66 11.97 -12.26
N ILE A 211 6.86 11.44 -11.05
CA ILE A 211 5.82 11.35 -10.01
C ILE A 211 5.36 12.75 -9.59
N LEU A 212 6.28 13.61 -9.15
CA LEU A 212 5.92 14.93 -8.65
C LEU A 212 5.53 15.87 -9.79
N ASP A 213 6.19 15.77 -10.94
CA ASP A 213 5.87 16.56 -12.11
C ASP A 213 4.45 16.27 -12.61
N THR A 214 4.05 14.99 -12.61
CA THR A 214 2.69 14.62 -13.02
C THR A 214 1.64 15.09 -12.02
N LEU A 215 1.88 14.93 -10.72
CA LEU A 215 0.96 15.45 -9.69
C LEU A 215 0.68 16.94 -9.87
N ARG A 216 1.76 17.73 -10.04
CA ARG A 216 1.68 19.19 -10.15
C ARG A 216 1.08 19.63 -11.49
N SER A 217 1.52 19.05 -12.59
CA SER A 217 1.11 19.48 -13.95
C SER A 217 -0.27 19.01 -14.36
N LYS A 218 -0.69 17.81 -13.93
CA LYS A 218 -2.01 17.25 -14.26
C LYS A 218 -3.06 17.54 -13.19
N ASN A 219 -2.66 18.07 -12.03
CA ASN A 219 -3.53 18.36 -10.90
C ASN A 219 -4.38 17.14 -10.48
N VAL A 220 -3.72 15.99 -10.34
CA VAL A 220 -4.35 14.73 -9.94
C VAL A 220 -4.12 14.46 -8.46
N SER A 221 -5.03 13.70 -7.84
CA SER A 221 -4.95 13.36 -6.42
C SER A 221 -3.90 12.30 -6.13
N MET A 222 -3.69 11.39 -7.07
CA MET A 222 -2.68 10.34 -6.97
C MET A 222 -2.02 10.08 -8.32
N THR A 223 -0.73 9.76 -8.30
CA THR A 223 -0.03 9.14 -9.42
C THR A 223 0.77 7.92 -8.96
N SER A 224 1.13 7.04 -9.88
CA SER A 224 2.04 5.93 -9.63
C SER A 224 2.99 5.71 -10.78
N LEU A 225 4.17 5.13 -10.50
CA LEU A 225 5.13 4.78 -11.54
C LEU A 225 4.46 3.92 -12.61
N ASN A 226 3.76 2.87 -12.22
CA ASN A 226 3.04 2.01 -13.15
C ASN A 226 1.60 1.75 -12.70
N HIS A 227 0.74 1.48 -13.68
CA HIS A 227 -0.62 0.98 -13.47
C HIS A 227 -0.78 -0.37 -14.17
N ASN A 228 -1.76 -1.16 -13.72
CA ASN A 228 -2.07 -2.46 -14.28
C ASN A 228 -3.57 -2.58 -14.52
N VAL A 229 -3.96 -3.39 -15.49
CA VAL A 229 -5.35 -3.66 -15.83
C VAL A 229 -5.68 -5.09 -15.42
N ASP A 230 -6.72 -5.27 -14.61
CA ASP A 230 -7.20 -6.58 -14.20
C ASP A 230 -8.13 -7.23 -15.25
N LYS A 231 -8.62 -8.44 -14.96
CA LYS A 231 -9.51 -9.19 -15.87
C LYS A 231 -10.87 -8.54 -16.10
N GLU A 232 -11.28 -7.63 -15.23
CA GLU A 232 -12.53 -6.87 -15.32
C GLU A 232 -12.29 -5.49 -15.99
N ASN A 233 -11.13 -5.32 -16.64
CA ASN A 233 -10.67 -4.07 -17.24
C ASN A 233 -10.55 -2.92 -16.23
N ARG A 234 -10.30 -3.26 -14.96
CA ARG A 234 -10.14 -2.28 -13.89
C ARG A 234 -8.68 -1.94 -13.69
N THR A 235 -8.39 -0.65 -13.64
CA THR A 235 -7.03 -0.12 -13.43
C THR A 235 -6.68 -0.08 -11.95
N TRP A 236 -5.52 -0.63 -11.58
CA TRP A 236 -4.96 -0.51 -10.24
C TRP A 236 -3.49 -0.10 -10.29
N HIS A 237 -2.99 0.47 -9.21
CA HIS A 237 -1.70 1.16 -9.18
C HIS A 237 -0.73 0.43 -8.25
N GLU A 238 0.44 0.03 -8.74
CA GLU A 238 1.42 -0.69 -7.91
C GLU A 238 1.97 0.20 -6.79
N SER A 239 2.35 -0.39 -5.66
CA SER A 239 2.81 0.37 -4.49
C SER A 239 4.27 0.80 -4.55
N VAL A 240 4.99 0.52 -5.63
CA VAL A 240 6.44 0.71 -5.65
C VAL A 240 6.81 2.19 -5.48
N PHE A 241 6.25 3.07 -6.31
CA PHE A 241 6.48 4.50 -6.23
C PHE A 241 5.19 5.24 -6.57
N ARG A 242 4.68 6.01 -5.62
CA ARG A 242 3.41 6.74 -5.72
C ARG A 242 3.58 8.19 -5.32
N GLY A 243 2.78 9.04 -5.93
CA GLY A 243 2.64 10.43 -5.54
C GLY A 243 1.22 10.71 -5.07
N PHE A 244 1.07 11.64 -4.13
CA PHE A 244 -0.20 12.15 -3.65
C PHE A 244 -0.15 13.66 -3.45
N ASN A 245 -1.23 14.35 -3.78
CA ASN A 245 -1.51 15.66 -3.20
C ASN A 245 -2.19 15.51 -1.83
N GLY A 246 -2.48 16.61 -1.13
CA GLY A 246 -3.12 16.56 0.20
C GLY A 246 -4.47 15.82 0.26
N ASP A 247 -5.29 15.93 -0.78
CA ASP A 247 -6.59 15.24 -0.85
C ASP A 247 -6.43 13.75 -1.08
N GLY A 248 -5.61 13.36 -2.06
CA GLY A 248 -5.32 11.95 -2.33
C GLY A 248 -4.58 11.27 -1.18
N LEU A 249 -3.71 12.00 -0.49
CA LEU A 249 -3.07 11.50 0.72
C LEU A 249 -4.11 11.22 1.81
N SER A 250 -5.13 12.07 1.95
CA SER A 250 -6.20 11.86 2.92
C SER A 250 -7.01 10.59 2.60
N VAL A 251 -7.31 10.34 1.33
CA VAL A 251 -7.94 9.07 0.88
C VAL A 251 -7.05 7.88 1.25
N PHE A 252 -5.76 7.94 0.89
CA PHE A 252 -4.80 6.88 1.20
C PHE A 252 -4.71 6.59 2.70
N MET A 253 -4.58 7.63 3.54
CA MET A 253 -4.44 7.48 4.99
C MET A 253 -5.71 6.92 5.61
N ASN A 254 -6.89 7.39 5.20
CA ASN A 254 -8.17 6.89 5.74
C ASN A 254 -8.37 5.41 5.42
N HIS A 255 -7.99 4.97 4.22
CA HIS A 255 -8.15 3.58 3.80
C HIS A 255 -7.05 2.64 4.36
N SER A 256 -5.79 3.07 4.29
CA SER A 256 -4.64 2.18 4.51
C SER A 256 -4.03 2.31 5.92
N CYS A 257 -4.13 3.47 6.56
CA CYS A 257 -3.52 3.74 7.87
C CYS A 257 -4.48 3.45 9.03
N VAL A 258 -5.20 2.33 8.92
CA VAL A 258 -6.17 1.85 9.90
C VAL A 258 -5.51 1.14 11.10
N PRO A 259 -6.17 1.06 12.27
CA PRO A 259 -5.62 0.36 13.43
C PRO A 259 -5.46 -1.15 13.20
N ARG A 260 -4.63 -1.80 14.04
CA ARG A 260 -4.40 -3.26 14.07
C ARG A 260 -5.68 -4.09 14.07
N THR A 261 -6.76 -3.56 14.63
CA THR A 261 -8.06 -4.20 14.76
C THR A 261 -8.91 -4.15 13.49
N HIS A 262 -8.52 -3.41 12.45
CA HIS A 262 -9.25 -3.33 11.20
C HIS A 262 -9.03 -4.56 10.30
N GLU A 263 -9.98 -4.86 9.41
CA GLU A 263 -9.89 -6.02 8.51
C GLU A 263 -8.82 -5.87 7.41
N SER A 264 -8.61 -4.64 6.92
CA SER A 264 -7.57 -4.33 5.93
C SER A 264 -6.15 -4.32 6.50
N PHE A 265 -5.98 -4.49 7.83
CA PHE A 265 -4.66 -4.60 8.47
C PHE A 265 -3.89 -5.89 8.08
N CYS A 266 -4.46 -6.77 7.25
CA CYS A 266 -3.81 -8.03 6.84
C CYS A 266 -3.43 -8.94 8.02
N LYS A 267 -4.33 -9.07 8.99
CA LYS A 267 -4.15 -9.86 10.23
C LYS A 267 -3.86 -11.35 9.99
N ASN A 268 -3.34 -11.99 11.05
CA ASN A 268 -3.32 -13.45 11.23
C ASN A 268 -2.46 -14.23 10.22
N LEU A 269 -1.39 -13.61 9.76
CA LEU A 269 -0.35 -14.25 8.96
C LEU A 269 0.87 -14.57 9.83
N THR A 270 0.66 -14.96 11.09
CA THR A 270 1.74 -15.37 11.98
C THR A 270 2.29 -16.73 11.55
N ARG A 271 3.62 -16.81 11.52
CA ARG A 271 4.40 -17.95 11.04
C ARG A 271 4.28 -19.13 12.01
N LYS A 272 3.36 -20.06 11.75
CA LYS A 272 3.18 -21.25 12.61
C LYS A 272 4.28 -22.31 12.45
N SER A 273 5.06 -22.28 11.36
CA SER A 273 6.27 -23.13 11.17
C SER A 273 7.13 -22.67 9.96
N PRO A 274 8.43 -23.03 9.89
CA PRO A 274 9.28 -22.74 8.73
C PRO A 274 8.70 -23.28 7.41
N ARG A 275 8.13 -24.48 7.41
CA ARG A 275 7.45 -25.08 6.24
C ARG A 275 6.27 -24.25 5.73
N LYS A 276 5.62 -23.47 6.60
CA LYS A 276 4.48 -22.59 6.24
C LYS A 276 4.90 -21.16 5.91
N ALA A 277 6.18 -20.80 6.07
CA ALA A 277 6.68 -19.45 5.86
C ALA A 277 6.38 -18.90 4.46
N LYS A 278 6.70 -19.68 3.42
CA LYS A 278 6.47 -19.30 2.02
C LYS A 278 4.98 -19.06 1.73
N THR A 279 4.11 -19.91 2.28
CA THR A 279 2.64 -19.77 2.15
C THR A 279 2.13 -18.51 2.87
N VAL A 280 2.66 -18.24 4.06
CA VAL A 280 2.33 -17.05 4.85
C VAL A 280 2.74 -15.78 4.10
N GLN A 281 3.97 -15.73 3.58
CA GLN A 281 4.48 -14.61 2.79
C GLN A 281 3.62 -14.36 1.54
N ARG A 282 3.25 -15.43 0.81
CA ARG A 282 2.35 -15.34 -0.34
C ARG A 282 0.97 -14.77 0.03
N LYS A 283 0.38 -15.24 1.14
CA LYS A 283 -0.90 -14.69 1.63
C LYS A 283 -0.78 -13.23 2.04
N ARG A 284 0.36 -12.83 2.61
CA ARG A 284 0.64 -11.44 3.03
C ARG A 284 0.74 -10.53 1.82
N LYS A 285 1.57 -10.89 0.83
CA LYS A 285 1.67 -10.11 -0.40
C LYS A 285 0.34 -10.02 -1.13
N ARG A 286 -0.43 -11.12 -1.21
CA ARG A 286 -1.78 -11.10 -1.78
C ARG A 286 -2.71 -10.15 -1.03
N CYS A 287 -2.63 -10.11 0.30
CA CYS A 287 -3.43 -9.19 1.09
C CYS A 287 -3.04 -7.73 0.82
N ILE A 288 -1.74 -7.42 0.80
CA ILE A 288 -1.22 -6.09 0.48
C ILE A 288 -1.69 -5.65 -0.90
N THR A 289 -1.50 -6.47 -1.93
CA THR A 289 -1.95 -6.17 -3.29
C THR A 289 -3.46 -5.99 -3.35
N LYS A 290 -4.24 -6.88 -2.73
CA LYS A 290 -5.70 -6.78 -2.77
C LYS A 290 -6.22 -5.50 -2.10
N TYR A 291 -5.72 -5.15 -0.92
CA TYR A 291 -6.25 -4.01 -0.16
C TYR A 291 -5.53 -2.70 -0.51
N HIS A 292 -4.21 -2.65 -0.42
CA HIS A 292 -3.46 -1.39 -0.53
C HIS A 292 -3.03 -1.02 -1.96
N GLU A 293 -3.27 -1.89 -2.94
CA GLU A 293 -3.03 -1.59 -4.36
C GLU A 293 -4.34 -1.58 -5.12
N VAL A 294 -5.10 -2.68 -5.10
CA VAL A 294 -6.38 -2.79 -5.82
C VAL A 294 -7.50 -2.04 -5.10
N ALA A 295 -7.87 -2.38 -3.86
CA ALA A 295 -9.02 -1.73 -3.21
C ALA A 295 -8.84 -0.20 -3.07
N MET A 296 -7.63 0.22 -2.67
CA MET A 296 -7.29 1.64 -2.50
C MET A 296 -7.50 2.48 -3.76
N SER A 297 -7.27 1.95 -4.97
CA SER A 297 -7.50 2.72 -6.20
C SER A 297 -8.97 3.05 -6.45
N TRP A 298 -9.90 2.35 -5.78
CA TRP A 298 -11.35 2.57 -5.90
C TRP A 298 -11.93 3.46 -4.82
N GLU A 299 -11.13 3.88 -3.84
CA GLU A 299 -11.58 4.80 -2.78
C GLU A 299 -11.63 6.26 -3.26
N PHE A 300 -11.06 6.54 -4.43
CA PHE A 300 -11.17 7.84 -5.08
C PHE A 300 -12.57 8.00 -5.68
N PRO A 301 -13.28 9.12 -5.45
CA PRO A 301 -14.65 9.30 -5.97
C PRO A 301 -14.77 9.25 -7.50
N ARG A 302 -13.70 9.61 -8.22
CA ARG A 302 -13.62 9.66 -9.69
C ARG A 302 -12.22 9.21 -10.12
N PRO A 303 -11.89 7.92 -9.98
CA PRO A 303 -10.51 7.43 -10.10
C PRO A 303 -9.92 7.75 -11.48
N GLU A 304 -10.72 7.66 -12.54
CA GLU A 304 -10.32 7.99 -13.92
C GLU A 304 -9.96 9.46 -14.15
N GLN A 305 -10.38 10.37 -13.26
CA GLN A 305 -10.04 11.80 -13.32
C GLN A 305 -8.96 12.19 -12.30
N GLN A 306 -8.78 11.38 -11.25
CA GLN A 306 -7.97 11.74 -10.08
C GLN A 306 -6.72 10.88 -9.90
N VAL A 307 -6.62 9.76 -10.63
CA VAL A 307 -5.54 8.79 -10.48
C VAL A 307 -4.94 8.47 -11.85
N ILE A 308 -3.62 8.62 -11.97
CA ILE A 308 -2.88 8.34 -13.19
C ILE A 308 -1.73 7.36 -12.89
N GLY A 309 -1.44 6.45 -13.81
CA GLY A 309 -0.18 5.69 -13.80
C GLY A 309 0.68 6.10 -14.99
N LEU A 310 1.98 6.29 -14.77
CA LEU A 310 2.88 6.83 -15.79
C LEU A 310 3.23 5.80 -16.87
N TYR A 311 3.44 4.56 -16.46
CA TYR A 311 3.80 3.46 -17.35
C TYR A 311 2.78 2.32 -17.29
N ASN A 312 2.59 1.65 -18.42
CA ASN A 312 1.75 0.46 -18.45
C ASN A 312 2.53 -0.72 -17.83
N GLY A 313 2.08 -1.19 -16.67
CA GLY A 313 2.65 -2.36 -16.02
C GLY A 313 2.09 -3.67 -16.57
N THR A 314 0.99 -3.63 -17.33
CA THR A 314 0.34 -4.81 -17.90
C THR A 314 0.93 -5.17 -19.25
N VAL A 315 1.43 -6.41 -19.34
CA VAL A 315 2.01 -6.97 -20.55
C VAL A 315 0.95 -6.99 -21.67
N PRO A 316 1.26 -6.41 -22.85
CA PRO A 316 0.39 -6.45 -24.03
C PRO A 316 0.04 -7.88 -24.43
N GLU A 317 -1.18 -8.10 -24.95
CA GLU A 317 -1.68 -9.44 -25.30
C GLU A 317 -0.73 -10.22 -26.21
N HIS A 318 -0.12 -9.55 -27.19
CA HIS A 318 0.80 -10.17 -28.16
C HIS A 318 2.14 -10.63 -27.55
N MET A 319 2.51 -10.15 -26.35
CA MET A 319 3.72 -10.56 -25.63
C MET A 319 3.42 -11.54 -24.48
N ARG A 320 2.16 -11.93 -24.30
CA ARG A 320 1.79 -12.87 -23.24
C ARG A 320 2.18 -14.29 -23.63
N SER A 321 2.82 -14.96 -22.69
CA SER A 321 3.08 -16.39 -22.67
C SER A 321 2.09 -17.09 -21.73
N GLU A 322 1.98 -18.42 -21.81
CA GLU A 322 1.19 -19.21 -20.86
C GLU A 322 1.58 -18.90 -19.39
N GLU A 323 2.88 -18.71 -19.13
CA GLU A 323 3.41 -18.35 -17.82
C GLU A 323 2.99 -16.94 -17.34
N THR A 324 2.93 -15.97 -18.25
CA THR A 324 2.60 -14.58 -17.93
C THR A 324 1.10 -14.28 -18.03
N SER A 325 0.30 -15.20 -18.58
CA SER A 325 -1.15 -15.02 -18.75
C SER A 325 -1.92 -14.95 -17.43
N ILE A 326 -1.38 -15.55 -16.36
CA ILE A 326 -2.03 -15.55 -15.04
C ILE A 326 -1.81 -14.21 -14.31
N PHE A 327 -0.62 -13.64 -14.46
CA PHE A 327 -0.22 -12.34 -13.89
C PHE A 327 0.61 -11.60 -14.93
N PRO A 328 -0.05 -10.90 -15.88
CA PRO A 328 0.62 -10.27 -17.00
C PRO A 328 1.27 -8.96 -16.56
N THR A 329 2.22 -9.01 -15.64
CA THR A 329 2.92 -7.83 -15.13
C THR A 329 4.36 -7.78 -15.65
N TRP A 330 4.86 -6.56 -15.87
CA TRP A 330 6.20 -6.29 -16.38
C TRP A 330 7.32 -7.00 -15.59
N VAL A 331 7.14 -7.21 -14.29
CA VAL A 331 8.12 -7.88 -13.42
C VAL A 331 8.43 -9.32 -13.88
N LEU A 332 7.46 -10.02 -14.46
CA LEU A 332 7.61 -11.41 -14.89
C LEU A 332 7.89 -11.57 -16.39
N ASN A 333 7.84 -10.47 -17.16
CA ASN A 333 8.05 -10.50 -18.61
C ASN A 333 9.27 -9.65 -18.97
N ILE A 334 10.44 -10.30 -19.03
CA ILE A 334 11.73 -9.64 -19.28
C ILE A 334 11.80 -8.97 -20.66
N PRO A 335 11.32 -9.59 -21.76
CA PRO A 335 11.23 -8.89 -23.05
C PRO A 335 10.43 -7.59 -22.94
N TYR A 336 9.22 -7.62 -22.37
CA TYR A 336 8.42 -6.41 -22.20
C TYR A 336 9.10 -5.34 -21.34
N TRP A 337 9.75 -5.73 -20.24
CA TRP A 337 10.48 -4.77 -19.42
C TRP A 337 11.67 -4.16 -20.17
N ARG A 338 12.44 -4.96 -20.91
CA ARG A 338 13.66 -4.48 -21.56
C ARG A 338 13.36 -3.71 -22.84
N GLU A 339 12.65 -4.34 -23.76
CA GLU A 339 12.42 -3.84 -25.11
C GLU A 339 11.41 -2.68 -25.06
N ASP A 340 10.23 -2.88 -24.45
CA ASP A 340 9.19 -1.85 -24.51
C ASP A 340 9.31 -0.80 -23.40
N LEU A 341 9.52 -1.22 -22.15
CA LEU A 341 9.52 -0.28 -21.04
C LEU A 341 10.86 0.48 -20.95
N LEU A 342 11.97 -0.24 -20.84
CA LEU A 342 13.27 0.35 -20.57
C LEU A 342 13.87 1.10 -21.77
N GLU A 343 13.78 0.52 -22.97
CA GLU A 343 14.37 1.07 -24.19
C GLU A 343 13.44 2.07 -24.88
N GLU A 344 12.17 1.73 -25.12
CA GLU A 344 11.25 2.60 -25.87
C GLU A 344 10.53 3.66 -25.01
N GLN A 345 10.20 3.33 -23.76
CA GLN A 345 9.44 4.23 -22.87
C GLN A 345 10.28 4.92 -21.80
N ASP A 346 11.60 4.71 -21.79
CA ASP A 346 12.50 5.33 -20.79
C ASP A 346 12.12 4.94 -19.33
N PHE A 347 11.61 3.73 -19.12
CA PHE A 347 11.19 3.27 -17.80
C PHE A 347 12.37 3.30 -16.81
N PRO A 348 12.21 3.91 -15.62
CA PRO A 348 13.35 4.27 -14.78
C PRO A 348 13.72 3.19 -13.74
N ALA A 349 13.09 2.02 -13.78
CA ALA A 349 13.16 1.06 -12.68
C ALA A 349 13.40 -0.40 -13.10
N ALA A 350 14.06 -1.15 -12.21
CA ALA A 350 14.17 -2.61 -12.25
C ALA A 350 13.77 -3.22 -10.91
N LYS A 351 13.19 -4.42 -10.90
CA LYS A 351 12.77 -5.07 -9.64
C LYS A 351 13.95 -5.70 -8.91
N VAL A 352 14.13 -5.37 -7.62
CA VAL A 352 15.25 -5.84 -6.77
C VAL A 352 15.33 -7.36 -6.69
N ASN A 353 14.19 -8.02 -6.54
CA ASN A 353 14.11 -9.47 -6.36
C ASN A 353 14.00 -10.24 -7.68
N GLN A 354 14.25 -9.59 -8.83
CA GLN A 354 14.20 -10.22 -10.13
C GLN A 354 15.59 -10.28 -10.78
N GLU A 355 16.28 -11.41 -10.57
CA GLU A 355 17.66 -11.63 -11.04
C GLU A 355 17.82 -11.51 -12.55
N ARG A 356 16.76 -11.79 -13.32
CA ARG A 356 16.77 -11.66 -14.78
C ARG A 356 16.75 -10.19 -15.26
N MET A 357 16.41 -9.24 -14.38
CA MET A 357 16.49 -7.81 -14.66
C MET A 357 17.87 -7.28 -14.26
N ILE A 358 18.22 -7.47 -12.98
CA ILE A 358 19.50 -7.04 -12.39
C ILE A 358 20.04 -8.20 -11.54
N ALA A 359 21.06 -8.88 -12.07
CA ALA A 359 21.61 -10.06 -11.45
C ALA A 359 22.43 -9.71 -10.20
N THR A 360 23.26 -8.68 -10.28
CA THR A 360 24.19 -8.25 -9.22
C THR A 360 24.09 -6.75 -8.97
N THR A 361 24.59 -6.28 -7.84
CA THR A 361 24.67 -4.85 -7.52
C THR A 361 25.76 -4.11 -8.31
N ASN A 362 26.56 -4.81 -9.10
CA ASN A 362 27.57 -4.26 -10.02
C ASN A 362 27.06 -4.19 -11.47
N ASP A 363 25.75 -4.34 -11.69
CA ASP A 363 25.16 -4.27 -13.02
C ASP A 363 25.35 -2.87 -13.63
N PRO A 364 25.86 -2.74 -14.88
CA PRO A 364 26.10 -1.44 -15.51
C PRO A 364 24.87 -0.54 -15.62
N LEU A 365 23.66 -1.12 -15.61
CA LEU A 365 22.41 -0.34 -15.59
C LEU A 365 22.25 0.49 -14.31
N LEU A 366 22.99 0.17 -13.24
CA LEU A 366 22.97 0.90 -11.98
C LEU A 366 24.00 2.04 -11.93
N ASP A 367 25.00 2.07 -12.82
CA ASP A 367 26.16 2.97 -12.72
C ASP A 367 25.76 4.45 -12.59
N LYS A 368 24.70 4.86 -13.29
CA LYS A 368 24.18 6.23 -13.25
C LYS A 368 23.63 6.64 -11.89
N CYS A 369 23.10 5.68 -11.13
CA CYS A 369 22.47 5.90 -9.83
C CYS A 369 23.27 5.31 -8.67
N THR A 370 24.52 4.91 -8.92
CA THR A 370 25.47 4.51 -7.87
C THR A 370 26.80 5.24 -8.01
N ARG A 371 26.82 6.41 -8.66
CA ARG A 371 28.06 7.14 -8.95
C ARG A 371 28.79 7.57 -7.68
N PHE A 372 28.03 7.83 -6.61
CA PHE A 372 28.58 8.28 -5.33
C PHE A 372 28.69 7.17 -4.28
N LEU A 373 28.33 5.93 -4.63
CA LEU A 373 28.35 4.80 -3.72
C LEU A 373 29.79 4.28 -3.52
N ASP A 374 30.29 4.40 -2.29
CA ASP A 374 31.49 3.67 -1.88
C ASP A 374 31.08 2.24 -1.50
N ARG A 375 31.48 1.27 -2.34
CA ARG A 375 31.12 -0.13 -2.14
C ARG A 375 31.76 -0.76 -0.90
N SER A 376 32.87 -0.22 -0.41
CA SER A 376 33.49 -0.73 0.83
C SER A 376 32.56 -0.58 2.04
N LEU A 377 31.63 0.38 2.00
CA LEU A 377 30.63 0.56 3.05
C LEU A 377 29.66 -0.61 3.16
N ILE A 378 29.35 -1.26 2.03
CA ILE A 378 28.44 -2.40 1.97
C ILE A 378 29.07 -3.60 2.66
N ASP A 379 30.36 -3.83 2.44
CA ASP A 379 31.11 -4.95 3.02
C ASP A 379 31.14 -4.89 4.55
N GLU A 380 31.00 -3.70 5.12
CA GLU A 380 30.97 -3.49 6.56
C GLU A 380 29.57 -3.62 7.20
N ILE A 381 28.52 -3.83 6.39
CA ILE A 381 27.16 -4.02 6.88
C ILE A 381 26.95 -5.46 7.34
N ASP A 382 26.66 -5.63 8.64
CA ASP A 382 26.29 -6.92 9.20
C ASP A 382 24.82 -7.27 8.91
N PHE A 383 24.60 -8.06 7.85
CA PHE A 383 23.28 -8.60 7.50
C PHE A 383 22.84 -9.81 8.37
N SER A 384 23.67 -10.31 9.29
CA SER A 384 23.29 -11.47 10.12
C SER A 384 22.08 -11.18 11.03
N LYS A 385 21.87 -9.91 11.38
CA LYS A 385 20.69 -9.44 12.15
C LYS A 385 19.37 -9.59 11.41
N ARG A 386 19.37 -9.96 10.12
CA ARG A 386 18.19 -10.31 9.33
C ARG A 386 17.30 -11.34 10.00
N GLU A 387 17.87 -12.30 10.73
CA GLU A 387 17.08 -13.35 11.41
C GLU A 387 16.12 -12.80 12.46
N LEU A 388 16.40 -11.65 13.06
CA LEU A 388 15.48 -10.96 13.96
C LEU A 388 14.31 -10.36 13.16
N SER A 389 14.56 -9.76 11.99
CA SER A 389 13.50 -9.21 11.13
C SER A 389 12.50 -10.28 10.67
N LEU A 390 12.98 -11.49 10.37
CA LEU A 390 12.14 -12.62 9.94
C LEU A 390 11.38 -13.30 11.08
N LYS A 391 11.72 -13.01 12.34
CA LYS A 391 11.00 -13.45 13.54
C LYS A 391 9.88 -12.49 13.92
N TYR A 392 10.03 -11.19 13.63
CA TYR A 392 9.03 -10.16 13.93
C TYR A 392 8.13 -9.79 12.73
N GLN A 393 8.50 -10.18 11.50
CA GLN A 393 7.63 -10.16 10.31
C GLN A 393 6.85 -11.46 10.15
#